data_AF-A0A958KIZ1-F1
#
_entry.id   AF-A0A958KIZ1-F1
#
_cell.length_a   1.000
_cell.length_b   1.000
_cell.length_c   1.000
_cell.angle_alpha   90.00
_cell.angle_beta   90.00
_cell.angle_gamma   90.00
#
_symmetry.space_group_name_H-M   'P 1'
#
loop_
_entity.id
_entity.type
_entity.pdbx_description
1 polymer ?
#
loop_
_entity_poly.entity_id
_entity_poly.type
_entity_poly.pdbx_seq_one_letter_code
_entity_poly.pdbx_strand_id
1 'polypeptide(L)'
;MGNRRLTAFFFLLLGWSFVPATATAADYLASIGDTVSVSGGVVMVEAGDGFLLDTHHDRSYSCEGVPSDSQSEFGFNTELVGTIDNSNTITAVPNADMAPHVTGPLGGGGTARLSFVAVNPDRYRLSVATARTGGEDVAVRCFETTLFGGFNTYLNQYNYLELVNYSDRPISGAFVLTDNDHKERARLPFSVPGGSRVDFDLHGRVGRDLYGLVKVIHNGPVRALGGSVAFYSKRAPESTDIVLRGRFRLRSALN
;
A
#
# COMPACT_ATOMS: atom_id res chain seq x y z
N MET A 1 47.14 -79.60 10.63
CA MET A 1 46.03 -79.08 11.44
C MET A 1 46.21 -77.57 11.57
N GLY A 2 45.41 -76.77 10.86
CA GLY A 2 45.54 -75.31 10.86
C GLY A 2 44.27 -74.67 10.30
N ASN A 3 43.26 -74.51 11.17
CA ASN A 3 42.00 -73.86 10.81
C ASN A 3 42.15 -72.34 10.91
N ARG A 4 42.19 -71.65 9.76
CA ARG A 4 42.00 -70.20 9.69
C ARG A 4 40.51 -69.91 9.54
N ARG A 5 39.90 -69.30 10.56
CA ARG A 5 38.54 -68.75 10.50
C ARG A 5 38.61 -67.34 9.89
N LEU A 6 37.96 -67.15 8.73
CA LEU A 6 37.66 -65.84 8.17
C LEU A 6 36.39 -65.29 8.83
N THR A 7 36.51 -64.18 9.56
CA THR A 7 35.37 -63.44 10.11
C THR A 7 35.01 -62.35 9.10
N ALA A 8 33.90 -62.51 8.39
CA ALA A 8 33.37 -61.50 7.49
C ALA A 8 32.53 -60.49 8.29
N PHE A 9 32.99 -59.24 8.35
CA PHE A 9 32.20 -58.12 8.87
C PHE A 9 31.24 -57.62 7.77
N PHE A 10 29.94 -57.81 7.98
CA PHE A 10 28.89 -57.31 7.11
C PHE A 10 28.48 -55.91 7.60
N PHE A 11 28.98 -54.86 6.95
CA PHE A 11 28.54 -53.48 7.20
C PHE A 11 27.22 -53.24 6.44
N LEU A 12 26.10 -53.22 7.17
CA LEU A 12 24.81 -52.82 6.64
C LEU A 12 24.77 -51.28 6.57
N LEU A 13 25.09 -50.72 5.39
CA LEU A 13 24.87 -49.31 5.09
C LEU A 13 23.36 -49.06 4.98
N LEU A 14 22.73 -48.66 6.08
CA LEU A 14 21.40 -48.06 6.09
C LEU A 14 21.50 -46.71 5.38
N GLY A 15 21.27 -46.70 4.07
CA GLY A 15 21.10 -45.49 3.28
C GLY A 15 19.83 -44.78 3.72
N TRP A 16 19.96 -43.80 4.61
CA TRP A 16 18.91 -42.83 4.88
C TRP A 16 18.79 -41.93 3.66
N SER A 17 17.89 -42.27 2.75
CA SER A 17 17.45 -41.37 1.70
C SER A 17 16.61 -40.26 2.34
N PHE A 18 17.27 -39.15 2.67
CA PHE A 18 16.60 -37.89 2.97
C PHE A 18 15.90 -37.43 1.68
N VAL A 19 14.59 -37.65 1.59
CA VAL A 19 13.76 -36.96 0.60
C VAL A 19 13.68 -35.51 1.11
N PRO A 20 14.23 -34.52 0.39
CA PRO A 20 14.04 -33.13 0.79
C PRO A 20 12.55 -32.82 0.72
N ALA A 21 11.94 -32.48 1.85
CA ALA A 21 10.60 -31.94 1.87
C ALA A 21 10.63 -30.59 1.13
N THR A 22 10.07 -30.54 -0.07
CA THR A 22 9.82 -29.28 -0.76
C THR A 22 8.64 -28.63 -0.07
N ALA A 23 8.89 -27.67 0.82
CA ALA A 23 7.85 -26.80 1.33
C ALA A 23 7.24 -26.04 0.14
N THR A 24 5.95 -26.25 -0.12
CA THR A 24 5.23 -25.55 -1.18
C THR A 24 4.68 -24.26 -0.59
N ALA A 25 5.11 -23.11 -1.11
CA ALA A 25 4.53 -21.82 -0.76
C ALA A 25 3.03 -21.80 -1.10
N ALA A 26 2.20 -21.33 -0.17
CA ALA A 26 0.77 -21.16 -0.37
C ALA A 26 0.44 -19.71 -0.78
N ASP A 27 -0.64 -19.55 -1.54
CA ASP A 27 -1.20 -18.23 -1.89
C ASP A 27 -2.62 -18.08 -1.34
N TYR A 28 -2.87 -16.97 -0.64
CA TYR A 28 -4.16 -16.61 -0.03
C TYR A 28 -4.80 -15.43 -0.77
N LEU A 29 -6.13 -15.36 -0.85
CA LEU A 29 -6.81 -14.20 -1.44
C LEU A 29 -7.02 -13.11 -0.37
N ALA A 30 -6.50 -11.90 -0.61
CA ALA A 30 -6.76 -10.72 0.21
C ALA A 30 -7.77 -9.81 -0.49
N SER A 31 -8.90 -9.51 0.17
CA SER A 31 -9.90 -8.58 -0.37
C SER A 31 -9.58 -7.12 0.00
N ILE A 32 -9.80 -6.20 -0.94
CA ILE A 32 -9.75 -4.75 -0.70
C ILE A 32 -11.13 -4.27 -0.24
N GLY A 33 -11.24 -3.69 0.96
CA GLY A 33 -12.52 -3.17 1.47
C GLY A 33 -12.60 -3.07 3.00
N ASP A 34 -13.39 -2.09 3.48
CA ASP A 34 -13.33 -1.54 4.84
C ASP A 34 -14.26 -2.18 5.90
N THR A 35 -13.82 -2.09 7.15
CA THR A 35 -14.51 -2.19 8.46
C THR A 35 -15.25 -3.45 8.95
N VAL A 36 -15.63 -4.45 8.16
CA VAL A 36 -16.16 -5.70 8.74
C VAL A 36 -15.53 -6.89 8.05
N SER A 37 -14.69 -7.58 8.81
CA SER A 37 -14.30 -8.97 8.62
C SER A 37 -15.09 -9.69 7.53
N VAL A 38 -14.57 -9.71 6.30
CA VAL A 38 -14.73 -10.91 5.48
C VAL A 38 -13.87 -11.91 6.22
N SER A 39 -14.47 -12.63 7.18
CA SER A 39 -13.86 -13.65 8.04
C SER A 39 -12.35 -13.59 7.98
N GLY A 40 -11.75 -12.64 8.72
CA GLY A 40 -10.30 -12.44 8.79
C GLY A 40 -9.71 -13.66 9.47
N GLY A 41 -9.74 -14.78 8.73
CA GLY A 41 -9.18 -16.05 9.09
C GLY A 41 -7.75 -15.74 9.33
N VAL A 42 -7.39 -15.80 10.60
CA VAL A 42 -6.00 -15.96 10.97
C VAL A 42 -5.53 -17.16 10.16
N VAL A 43 -4.61 -16.91 9.24
CA VAL A 43 -3.99 -17.93 8.42
C VAL A 43 -2.61 -18.19 8.99
N MET A 44 -2.24 -19.46 9.02
CA MET A 44 -0.88 -19.85 9.34
C MET A 44 -0.01 -19.57 8.12
N VAL A 45 0.96 -18.67 8.26
CA VAL A 45 1.88 -18.30 7.18
C VAL A 45 3.31 -18.71 7.50
N GLU A 46 4.01 -19.15 6.46
CA GLU A 46 5.45 -19.38 6.47
C GLU A 46 6.18 -18.41 5.53
N ALA A 47 7.49 -18.30 5.69
CA ALA A 47 8.30 -17.49 4.77
C ALA A 47 8.20 -18.07 3.34
N GLY A 48 7.89 -17.21 2.37
CA GLY A 48 7.66 -17.59 0.97
C GLY A 48 6.19 -17.65 0.56
N ASP A 49 5.25 -17.76 1.51
CA ASP A 49 3.81 -17.65 1.25
C ASP A 49 3.44 -16.28 0.65
N GLY A 50 2.25 -16.18 0.06
CA GLY A 50 1.80 -14.97 -0.62
C GLY A 50 0.34 -14.64 -0.36
N PHE A 51 0.03 -13.34 -0.47
CA PHE A 51 -1.34 -12.83 -0.52
C PHE A 51 -1.60 -12.21 -1.89
N LEU A 52 -2.61 -12.68 -2.58
CA LEU A 52 -3.06 -12.18 -3.87
C LEU A 52 -4.03 -11.02 -3.67
N LEU A 53 -3.74 -9.92 -4.32
CA LEU A 53 -4.49 -8.68 -4.21
C LEU A 53 -4.89 -8.18 -5.59
N ASP A 54 -6.20 -8.12 -5.87
CA ASP A 54 -6.73 -7.53 -7.09
C ASP A 54 -6.71 -6.01 -6.99
N THR A 55 -5.94 -5.34 -7.86
CA THR A 55 -5.78 -3.88 -7.81
C THR A 55 -6.34 -3.20 -9.05
N HIS A 56 -6.62 -1.91 -8.92
CA HIS A 56 -6.99 -1.04 -10.02
C HIS A 56 -5.81 -0.19 -10.45
N HIS A 57 -5.77 0.09 -11.75
CA HIS A 57 -4.82 1.04 -12.34
C HIS A 57 -4.90 2.41 -11.65
N ASP A 58 -3.73 3.01 -11.41
CA ASP A 58 -3.60 4.34 -10.80
C ASP A 58 -4.34 4.47 -9.45
N ARG A 59 -4.19 3.46 -8.61
CA ARG A 59 -4.66 3.48 -7.22
C ARG A 59 -3.49 3.21 -6.27
N SER A 60 -3.66 3.65 -5.05
CA SER A 60 -2.73 3.45 -3.95
C SER A 60 -3.37 2.61 -2.87
N TYR A 61 -2.55 1.77 -2.26
CA TYR A 61 -2.97 0.78 -1.27
C TYR A 61 -2.03 0.79 -0.09
N SER A 62 -2.56 0.43 1.08
CA SER A 62 -1.78 0.17 2.29
C SER A 62 -2.26 -1.13 2.91
N CYS A 63 -1.33 -2.06 3.14
CA CYS A 63 -1.59 -3.36 3.75
C CYS A 63 -0.95 -3.45 5.14
N GLU A 64 -1.63 -4.14 6.04
CA GLU A 64 -1.23 -4.41 7.41
C GLU A 64 -1.42 -5.91 7.69
N GLY A 65 -0.38 -6.58 8.15
CA GLY A 65 -0.45 -7.88 8.80
C GLY A 65 -0.57 -7.69 10.30
N VAL A 66 -1.53 -8.37 10.90
CA VAL A 66 -1.83 -8.34 12.32
C VAL A 66 -1.56 -9.74 12.86
N PRO A 67 -0.39 -9.97 13.49
CA PRO A 67 -0.08 -11.27 14.06
C PRO A 67 -0.95 -11.53 15.31
N SER A 68 -1.16 -12.80 15.63
CA SER A 68 -1.92 -13.22 16.81
C SER A 68 -1.19 -13.00 18.14
N ASP A 69 0.13 -12.82 18.12
CA ASP A 69 0.96 -12.65 19.32
C ASP A 69 2.08 -11.62 19.14
N SER A 70 2.63 -11.14 20.27
CA SER A 70 3.66 -10.09 20.29
C SER A 70 5.08 -10.60 20.06
N GLN A 71 5.28 -11.92 20.00
CA GLN A 71 6.58 -12.53 19.68
C GLN A 71 6.73 -12.79 18.19
N SER A 72 5.79 -12.30 17.37
CA SER A 72 5.77 -12.60 15.96
C SER A 72 6.97 -12.01 15.20
N GLU A 73 7.48 -12.77 14.23
CA GLU A 73 8.54 -12.37 13.29
C GLU A 73 7.99 -11.98 11.91
N PHE A 74 6.66 -11.88 11.78
CA PHE A 74 5.99 -11.68 10.52
C PHE A 74 6.42 -10.39 9.82
N GLY A 75 6.82 -10.52 8.56
CA GLY A 75 7.17 -9.40 7.71
C GLY A 75 6.87 -9.68 6.24
N PHE A 76 6.37 -8.67 5.54
CA PHE A 76 6.19 -8.72 4.10
C PHE A 76 7.49 -8.41 3.36
N ASN A 77 7.61 -8.92 2.14
CA ASN A 77 8.57 -8.43 1.15
C ASN A 77 8.11 -7.06 0.63
N THR A 78 9.05 -6.14 0.42
CA THR A 78 8.79 -4.83 -0.19
C THR A 78 8.67 -4.91 -1.72
N GLU A 79 9.08 -6.01 -2.35
CA GLU A 79 8.86 -6.25 -3.76
C GLU A 79 7.58 -7.06 -3.98
N LEU A 80 6.61 -6.46 -4.68
CA LEU A 80 5.36 -7.08 -5.08
C LEU A 80 5.45 -7.46 -6.55
N VAL A 81 5.00 -8.68 -6.89
CA VAL A 81 5.07 -9.20 -8.27
C VAL A 81 3.65 -9.32 -8.83
N GLY A 82 3.39 -8.71 -9.98
CA GLY A 82 2.15 -8.85 -10.73
C GLY A 82 2.02 -10.25 -11.30
N THR A 83 0.89 -10.91 -11.07
CA THR A 83 0.69 -12.33 -11.35
C THR A 83 0.24 -12.62 -12.78
N ILE A 84 -0.28 -11.62 -13.49
CA ILE A 84 -0.68 -11.80 -14.90
C ILE A 84 0.55 -11.81 -15.80
N ASP A 85 1.50 -10.90 -15.59
CA ASP A 85 2.65 -10.74 -16.49
C ASP A 85 4.01 -11.14 -15.88
N ASN A 86 4.10 -11.39 -14.56
CA ASN A 86 5.34 -11.65 -13.79
C ASN A 86 6.48 -10.61 -13.96
N SER A 87 6.32 -9.64 -14.85
CA SER A 87 7.25 -8.54 -15.11
C SER A 87 6.84 -7.24 -14.43
N ASN A 88 5.59 -7.15 -13.95
CA ASN A 88 5.08 -5.98 -13.25
C ASN A 88 5.53 -6.03 -11.78
N THR A 89 6.74 -5.58 -11.48
CA THR A 89 7.19 -5.45 -10.08
C THR A 89 6.91 -4.06 -9.54
N ILE A 90 6.44 -3.99 -8.29
CA ILE A 90 6.22 -2.74 -7.55
C ILE A 90 7.04 -2.80 -6.26
N THR A 91 7.77 -1.72 -5.98
CA THR A 91 8.41 -1.55 -4.67
C THR A 91 7.46 -0.83 -3.70
N ALA A 92 7.01 -1.53 -2.68
CA ALA A 92 6.27 -0.98 -1.56
C ALA A 92 7.18 -0.31 -0.52
N VAL A 93 6.59 0.64 0.21
CA VAL A 93 7.23 1.43 1.25
C VAL A 93 6.82 0.91 2.63
N PRO A 94 7.77 0.56 3.51
CA PRO A 94 7.50 0.21 4.92
C PRO A 94 6.84 1.33 5.73
N ASN A 95 5.76 1.00 6.44
CA ASN A 95 4.96 1.92 7.26
C ASN A 95 5.36 1.90 8.76
N ALA A 96 6.65 1.70 9.08
CA ALA A 96 7.09 1.35 10.44
C ALA A 96 6.69 2.35 11.55
N ASP A 97 6.53 3.64 11.23
CA ASP A 97 6.49 4.71 12.23
C ASP A 97 5.08 5.25 12.55
N MET A 98 4.05 4.83 11.81
CA MET A 98 2.67 5.22 12.15
C MET A 98 2.01 4.22 13.10
N ALA A 99 1.00 4.64 13.85
CA ALA A 99 0.14 3.68 14.57
C ALA A 99 -0.66 2.84 13.55
N PRO A 100 -0.80 1.52 13.76
CA PRO A 100 -1.57 0.67 12.86
C PRO A 100 -3.04 1.11 12.86
N HIS A 101 -3.70 0.99 11.71
CA HIS A 101 -5.12 1.29 11.66
C HIS A 101 -5.93 0.25 12.45
N VAL A 102 -5.45 -0.99 12.46
CA VAL A 102 -6.06 -2.11 13.18
C VAL A 102 -5.27 -2.42 14.44
N THR A 103 -5.98 -2.49 15.57
CA THR A 103 -5.38 -2.83 16.85
C THR A 103 -5.07 -4.32 16.93
N GLY A 104 -3.84 -4.66 17.30
CA GLY A 104 -3.38 -6.01 17.58
C GLY A 104 -1.99 -5.99 18.20
N PRO A 105 -1.44 -7.16 18.56
CA PRO A 105 -0.05 -7.26 18.99
C PRO A 105 0.90 -6.62 17.96
N LEU A 106 1.78 -5.75 18.45
CA LEU A 106 2.91 -5.28 17.67
C LEU A 106 3.92 -6.44 17.69
N GLY A 107 4.00 -7.21 16.61
CA GLY A 107 5.02 -8.25 16.46
C GLY A 107 6.44 -7.71 16.72
N GLY A 108 7.37 -8.61 17.00
CA GLY A 108 8.69 -8.29 17.57
C GLY A 108 9.73 -7.72 16.60
N GLY A 109 9.54 -7.76 15.28
CA GLY A 109 10.59 -7.21 14.39
C GLY A 109 10.39 -7.13 12.87
N GLY A 110 9.31 -7.68 12.29
CA GLY A 110 9.14 -7.68 10.83
C GLY A 110 8.47 -6.43 10.24
N THR A 111 8.60 -6.25 8.91
CA THR A 111 7.85 -5.21 8.17
C THR A 111 6.43 -5.69 7.93
N ALA A 112 5.60 -5.65 8.96
CA ALA A 112 4.21 -6.11 8.88
C ALA A 112 3.29 -5.13 8.12
N ARG A 113 3.79 -3.98 7.65
CA ARG A 113 2.95 -2.92 7.08
C ARG A 113 3.64 -2.22 5.91
N LEU A 114 2.92 -2.11 4.81
CA LEU A 114 3.44 -1.62 3.54
C LEU A 114 2.43 -0.73 2.82
N SER A 115 2.91 0.24 2.06
CA SER A 115 2.10 1.07 1.16
C SER A 115 2.70 1.09 -0.23
N PHE A 116 1.86 1.11 -1.27
CA PHE A 116 2.33 1.12 -2.66
C PHE A 116 1.31 1.73 -3.61
N VAL A 117 1.75 1.96 -4.85
CA VAL A 117 0.94 2.49 -5.95
C VAL A 117 0.88 1.45 -7.06
N ALA A 118 -0.32 1.01 -7.42
CA ALA A 118 -0.56 0.13 -8.55
C ALA A 118 -0.50 0.93 -9.86
N VAL A 119 0.50 0.62 -10.68
CA VAL A 119 0.71 1.28 -11.97
C VAL A 119 -0.12 0.64 -13.08
N ASN A 120 -0.38 -0.67 -12.99
CA ASN A 120 -1.20 -1.42 -13.94
C ASN A 120 -2.40 -2.05 -13.21
N PRO A 121 -3.53 -2.28 -13.90
CA PRO A 121 -4.59 -3.12 -13.34
C PRO A 121 -4.10 -4.58 -13.39
N ASP A 122 -3.69 -5.09 -12.25
CA ASP A 122 -3.14 -6.44 -12.12
C ASP A 122 -3.51 -7.02 -10.75
N ARG A 123 -3.39 -8.33 -10.64
CA ARG A 123 -3.38 -9.04 -9.36
C ARG A 123 -1.94 -9.10 -8.88
N TYR A 124 -1.63 -8.45 -7.77
CA TYR A 124 -0.29 -8.47 -7.18
C TYR A 124 -0.16 -9.53 -6.11
N ARG A 125 1.00 -10.18 -6.05
CA ARG A 125 1.39 -11.09 -4.97
C ARG A 125 2.22 -10.34 -3.94
N LEU A 126 1.67 -10.21 -2.74
CA LEU A 126 2.33 -9.70 -1.54
C LEU A 126 2.95 -10.88 -0.79
N SER A 127 4.28 -11.05 -0.90
CA SER A 127 4.96 -12.22 -0.34
C SER A 127 5.35 -12.03 1.13
N VAL A 128 5.32 -13.10 1.91
CA VAL A 128 5.84 -13.16 3.28
C VAL A 128 7.34 -13.34 3.22
N ALA A 129 8.10 -12.33 3.67
CA ALA A 129 9.56 -12.38 3.71
C ALA A 129 10.08 -13.11 4.94
N THR A 130 9.45 -12.90 6.10
CA THR A 130 9.86 -13.49 7.38
C THR A 130 8.65 -14.01 8.12
N ALA A 131 8.82 -15.18 8.75
CA ALA A 131 7.89 -15.79 9.68
C ALA A 131 8.68 -16.76 10.60
N ARG A 132 8.14 -17.07 11.79
CA ARG A 132 8.74 -18.07 12.69
C ARG A 132 8.79 -19.46 12.04
N THR A 133 9.74 -20.28 12.50
CA THR A 133 9.79 -21.69 12.10
C THR A 133 8.53 -22.43 12.56
N GLY A 134 7.86 -23.11 11.64
CA GLY A 134 6.56 -23.76 11.89
C GLY A 134 5.34 -22.85 11.69
N GLY A 135 5.56 -21.64 11.19
CA GLY A 135 4.52 -20.72 10.76
C GLY A 135 4.02 -19.77 11.85
N GLU A 136 3.23 -18.79 11.41
CA GLU A 136 2.63 -17.77 12.27
C GLU A 136 1.19 -17.48 11.90
N ASP A 137 0.37 -17.30 12.92
CA ASP A 137 -1.04 -16.96 12.79
C ASP A 137 -1.19 -15.45 12.52
N VAL A 138 -1.56 -15.11 11.29
CA VAL A 138 -1.61 -13.71 10.82
C VAL A 138 -2.94 -13.40 10.13
N ALA A 139 -3.50 -12.24 10.43
CA ALA A 139 -4.57 -11.64 9.65
C ALA A 139 -4.03 -10.52 8.77
N VAL A 140 -4.28 -10.55 7.46
CA VAL A 140 -3.87 -9.49 6.52
C VAL A 140 -5.06 -8.63 6.12
N ARG A 141 -4.85 -7.31 6.11
CA ARG A 141 -5.86 -6.31 5.72
C ARG A 141 -5.23 -5.29 4.80
N CYS A 142 -5.90 -4.97 3.70
CA CYS A 142 -5.45 -3.97 2.73
C CYS A 142 -6.55 -2.92 2.51
N PHE A 143 -6.13 -1.66 2.42
CA PHE A 143 -7.01 -0.51 2.28
C PHE A 143 -6.61 0.30 1.06
N GLU A 144 -7.59 0.74 0.27
CA GLU A 144 -7.36 1.75 -0.77
C GLU A 144 -7.15 3.12 -0.09
N THR A 145 -6.02 3.75 -0.39
CA THR A 145 -5.62 5.05 0.20
C THR A 145 -5.78 6.22 -0.76
N THR A 146 -6.15 5.96 -2.02
CA THR A 146 -6.33 7.03 -3.02
C THR A 146 -7.42 8.00 -2.58
N LEU A 147 -7.14 9.30 -2.67
CA LEU A 147 -8.07 10.35 -2.30
C LEU A 147 -8.74 10.94 -3.54
N PHE A 148 -10.04 11.23 -3.43
CA PHE A 148 -10.86 11.81 -4.49
C PHE A 148 -11.54 13.10 -4.04
N GLY A 149 -11.66 14.06 -4.95
CA GLY A 149 -12.46 15.26 -4.75
C GLY A 149 -12.65 16.02 -6.05
N GLY A 150 -13.23 17.20 -5.97
CA GLY A 150 -13.52 18.02 -7.15
C GLY A 150 -12.72 19.31 -7.20
N PHE A 151 -12.48 19.82 -8.41
CA PHE A 151 -12.02 21.18 -8.65
C PHE A 151 -13.00 21.92 -9.56
N ASN A 152 -12.99 23.25 -9.49
CA ASN A 152 -13.78 24.15 -10.33
C ASN A 152 -13.05 25.48 -10.54
N THR A 153 -12.50 25.68 -11.75
CA THR A 153 -11.85 26.90 -12.21
C THR A 153 -12.78 27.82 -13.03
N TYR A 154 -14.04 27.44 -13.22
CA TYR A 154 -15.04 28.20 -14.02
C TYR A 154 -15.43 29.54 -13.41
N LEU A 155 -15.44 29.65 -12.08
CA LEU A 155 -15.92 30.87 -11.41
C LEU A 155 -14.83 31.95 -11.22
N ASN A 156 -13.78 31.97 -12.06
CA ASN A 156 -12.56 32.76 -11.83
C ASN A 156 -11.97 32.56 -10.42
N GLN A 157 -12.15 31.35 -9.88
CA GLN A 157 -11.66 30.99 -8.56
C GLN A 157 -10.28 30.34 -8.67
N TYR A 158 -9.37 30.73 -7.79
CA TYR A 158 -8.11 30.04 -7.60
C TYR A 158 -8.36 28.80 -6.77
N ASN A 159 -7.97 27.65 -7.30
CA ASN A 159 -8.13 26.36 -6.66
C ASN A 159 -6.75 25.89 -6.21
N TYR A 160 -6.63 25.58 -4.92
CA TYR A 160 -5.41 24.98 -4.38
C TYR A 160 -5.74 23.61 -3.81
N LEU A 161 -4.97 22.60 -4.19
CA LEU A 161 -4.96 21.31 -3.52
C LEU A 161 -4.04 21.42 -2.31
N GLU A 162 -4.62 21.47 -1.12
CA GLU A 162 -3.91 21.45 0.15
C GLU A 162 -3.71 19.99 0.58
N LEU A 163 -2.46 19.51 0.60
CA LEU A 163 -2.11 18.18 1.12
C LEU A 163 -1.40 18.31 2.46
N VAL A 164 -1.90 17.58 3.46
CA VAL A 164 -1.33 17.54 4.82
C VAL A 164 -0.81 16.14 5.09
N ASN A 165 0.46 16.03 5.46
CA ASN A 165 1.07 14.78 5.87
C ASN A 165 1.13 14.70 7.40
N TYR A 166 0.36 13.77 7.97
CA TYR A 166 0.27 13.53 9.41
C TYR A 166 1.32 12.54 9.92
N SER A 167 2.07 11.89 9.02
CA SER A 167 3.21 11.05 9.38
C SER A 167 4.48 11.87 9.59
N ASP A 168 5.53 11.25 10.11
CA ASP A 168 6.87 11.83 10.29
C ASP A 168 7.79 11.61 9.08
N ARG A 169 7.40 10.80 8.10
CA ARG A 169 8.15 10.53 6.87
C ARG A 169 7.58 11.28 5.66
N PRO A 170 8.39 11.61 4.65
CA PRO A 170 7.87 12.17 3.41
C PRO A 170 6.90 11.20 2.71
N ILE A 171 5.75 11.71 2.29
CA ILE A 171 4.80 10.99 1.42
C ILE A 171 4.95 11.54 0.02
N SER A 172 5.14 10.66 -0.95
CA SER A 172 5.27 11.02 -2.36
C SER A 172 4.19 10.36 -3.20
N GLY A 173 3.92 10.93 -4.36
CA GLY A 173 2.87 10.43 -5.22
C GLY A 173 2.62 11.31 -6.44
N ALA A 174 1.42 11.20 -6.98
CA ALA A 174 0.95 12.07 -8.04
C ALA A 174 -0.52 12.44 -7.81
N PHE A 175 -0.91 13.62 -8.25
CA PHE A 175 -2.31 13.94 -8.43
C PHE A 175 -2.64 14.04 -9.92
N VAL A 176 -3.80 13.51 -10.26
CA VAL A 176 -4.36 13.44 -11.62
C VAL A 176 -5.60 14.31 -11.65
N LEU A 177 -5.65 15.20 -12.63
CA LEU A 177 -6.74 16.12 -12.86
C LEU A 177 -7.48 15.68 -14.11
N THR A 178 -8.76 15.34 -13.95
CA THR A 178 -9.63 14.89 -15.04
C THR A 178 -10.79 15.87 -15.16
N ASP A 179 -11.11 16.34 -16.36
CA ASP A 179 -12.25 17.23 -16.57
C ASP A 179 -13.59 16.48 -16.61
N ASN A 180 -14.67 17.22 -16.87
CA ASN A 180 -16.03 16.71 -17.01
C ASN A 180 -16.24 15.82 -18.25
N ASP A 181 -15.32 15.84 -19.22
CA ASP A 181 -15.33 14.97 -20.41
C ASP A 181 -14.48 13.71 -20.18
N HIS A 182 -14.07 13.46 -18.93
CA HIS A 182 -13.19 12.35 -18.52
C HIS A 182 -11.78 12.40 -19.15
N LYS A 183 -11.35 13.55 -19.65
CA LYS A 183 -10.00 13.73 -20.20
C LYS A 183 -9.01 14.10 -19.11
N GLU A 184 -7.90 13.37 -19.03
CA GLU A 184 -6.76 13.77 -18.19
C GLU A 184 -6.18 15.09 -18.71
N ARG A 185 -6.22 16.12 -17.85
CA ARG A 185 -5.68 17.46 -18.13
C ARG A 185 -4.26 17.62 -17.61
N ALA A 186 -3.96 17.00 -16.48
CA ALA A 186 -2.64 17.01 -15.90
C ALA A 186 -2.41 15.81 -14.99
N ARG A 187 -1.16 15.37 -14.92
CA ARG A 187 -0.64 14.45 -13.93
C ARG A 187 0.66 15.03 -13.41
N LEU A 188 0.70 15.33 -12.11
CA LEU A 188 1.80 16.06 -11.50
C LEU A 188 2.34 15.28 -10.32
N PRO A 189 3.66 15.02 -10.28
CA PRO A 189 4.28 14.40 -9.12
C PRO A 189 4.26 15.37 -7.94
N PHE A 190 4.24 14.83 -6.73
CA PHE A 190 4.37 15.60 -5.50
C PHE A 190 5.19 14.85 -4.44
N SER A 191 5.69 15.63 -3.48
CA SER A 191 6.25 15.13 -2.23
C SER A 191 5.84 16.08 -1.10
N VAL A 192 5.30 15.54 -0.01
CA VAL A 192 4.92 16.29 1.19
C VAL A 192 5.80 15.81 2.35
N PRO A 193 6.69 16.65 2.90
CA PRO A 193 7.50 16.29 4.06
C PRO A 193 6.62 15.86 5.25
N GLY A 194 7.18 15.07 6.16
CA GLY A 194 6.49 14.69 7.40
C GLY A 194 6.04 15.90 8.22
N GLY A 195 4.88 15.80 8.87
CA GLY A 195 4.30 16.84 9.73
C GLY A 195 4.00 18.16 9.03
N SER A 196 4.00 18.19 7.69
CA SER A 196 3.94 19.40 6.89
C SER A 196 2.68 19.47 6.02
N ARG A 197 2.38 20.69 5.57
CA ARG A 197 1.36 20.95 4.55
C ARG A 197 2.01 21.56 3.31
N VAL A 198 1.58 21.11 2.13
CA VAL A 198 1.97 21.71 0.84
C VAL A 198 0.71 22.01 0.03
N ASP A 199 0.66 23.19 -0.57
CA ASP A 199 -0.46 23.66 -1.36
C ASP A 199 -0.05 23.70 -2.84
N PHE A 200 -0.84 23.07 -3.71
CA PHE A 200 -0.59 23.00 -5.15
C PHE A 200 -1.60 23.85 -5.91
N ASP A 201 -1.13 24.81 -6.69
CA ASP A 201 -1.99 25.58 -7.60
C ASP A 201 -2.56 24.66 -8.68
N LEU A 202 -3.87 24.44 -8.65
CA LEU A 202 -4.59 23.68 -9.69
C LEU A 202 -4.98 24.58 -10.86
N HIS A 203 -5.28 25.85 -10.59
CA HIS A 203 -5.77 26.80 -11.59
C HIS A 203 -4.73 27.03 -12.69
N GLY A 204 -3.47 27.26 -12.30
CA GLY A 204 -2.35 27.40 -13.25
C GLY A 204 -2.03 26.12 -14.02
N ARG A 205 -2.53 24.96 -13.59
CA ARG A 205 -2.21 23.64 -14.18
C ARG A 205 -3.26 23.15 -15.16
N VAL A 206 -4.55 23.33 -14.86
CA VAL A 206 -5.64 22.89 -15.74
C VAL A 206 -6.09 23.97 -16.71
N GLY A 207 -5.89 25.25 -16.36
CA GLY A 207 -6.43 26.38 -17.10
C GLY A 207 -7.76 26.88 -16.54
N ARG A 208 -8.33 27.86 -17.25
CA ARG A 208 -9.60 28.50 -16.88
C ARG A 208 -10.80 27.72 -17.41
N ASP A 209 -11.96 28.00 -16.84
CA ASP A 209 -13.26 27.52 -17.36
C ASP A 209 -13.44 26.01 -17.37
N LEU A 210 -12.79 25.31 -16.43
CA LEU A 210 -12.88 23.85 -16.28
C LEU A 210 -13.37 23.46 -14.89
N TYR A 211 -13.97 22.29 -14.79
CA TYR A 211 -14.26 21.63 -13.53
C TYR A 211 -14.11 20.12 -13.72
N GLY A 212 -13.91 19.39 -12.63
CA GLY A 212 -13.70 17.96 -12.74
C GLY A 212 -13.19 17.32 -11.46
N LEU A 213 -12.53 16.18 -11.61
CA LEU A 213 -12.03 15.32 -10.53
C LEU A 213 -10.55 15.59 -10.26
N VAL A 214 -10.22 15.66 -8.97
CA VAL A 214 -8.84 15.51 -8.45
C VAL A 214 -8.73 14.12 -7.85
N LYS A 215 -7.78 13.33 -8.36
CA LYS A 215 -7.40 12.01 -7.83
C LYS A 215 -5.99 12.09 -7.28
N VAL A 216 -5.77 11.81 -5.99
CA VAL A 216 -4.45 11.85 -5.34
C VAL A 216 -4.02 10.42 -5.01
N ILE A 217 -2.94 9.98 -5.64
CA ILE A 217 -2.36 8.64 -5.53
C ILE A 217 -1.05 8.78 -4.76
N HIS A 218 -0.83 7.98 -3.71
CA HIS A 218 0.33 8.17 -2.83
C HIS A 218 0.89 6.88 -2.26
N ASN A 219 2.15 6.92 -1.82
CA ASN A 219 2.80 5.79 -1.13
C ASN A 219 2.73 5.87 0.41
N GLY A 220 1.90 6.77 0.95
CA GLY A 220 1.68 6.90 2.39
C GLY A 220 0.73 5.86 3.01
N PRO A 221 0.87 5.57 4.32
CA PRO A 221 -0.05 4.71 5.07
C PRO A 221 -1.51 5.21 5.07
N VAL A 222 -2.43 4.34 5.51
CA VAL A 222 -3.83 4.70 5.77
C VAL A 222 -3.90 5.92 6.69
N ARG A 223 -4.70 6.93 6.29
CA ARG A 223 -4.91 8.20 7.03
C ARG A 223 -3.65 9.07 7.22
N ALA A 224 -2.51 8.68 6.68
CA ALA A 224 -1.27 9.46 6.78
C ALA A 224 -1.32 10.75 5.96
N LEU A 225 -2.06 10.74 4.84
CA LEU A 225 -2.26 11.89 3.98
C LEU A 225 -3.71 12.36 4.06
N GLY A 226 -3.89 13.64 4.42
CA GLY A 226 -5.15 14.36 4.25
C GLY A 226 -5.07 15.26 3.03
N GLY A 227 -6.20 15.48 2.36
CA GLY A 227 -6.30 16.42 1.26
C GLY A 227 -7.56 17.25 1.32
N SER A 228 -7.48 18.49 0.86
CA SER A 228 -8.66 19.29 0.53
C SER A 228 -8.41 20.19 -0.66
N VAL A 229 -9.45 20.49 -1.43
CA VAL A 229 -9.42 21.55 -2.45
C VAL A 229 -10.00 22.80 -1.82
N ALA A 230 -9.18 23.85 -1.74
CA ALA A 230 -9.55 25.17 -1.25
C ALA A 230 -9.85 26.10 -2.42
N PHE A 231 -10.93 26.88 -2.29
CA PHE A 231 -11.40 27.81 -3.32
C PHE A 231 -11.19 29.22 -2.83
N TYR A 232 -10.52 30.03 -3.63
CA TYR A 232 -10.35 31.43 -3.34
C TYR A 232 -10.87 32.29 -4.47
N SER A 233 -11.38 33.47 -4.13
CA SER A 233 -11.76 34.48 -5.11
C SER A 233 -11.10 35.81 -4.75
N LYS A 234 -10.79 36.62 -5.74
CA LYS A 234 -10.50 38.03 -5.49
C LYS A 234 -11.74 38.75 -5.00
N ARG A 235 -11.57 39.69 -4.06
CA ARG A 235 -12.69 40.52 -3.57
C ARG A 235 -13.19 41.51 -4.64
N ALA A 236 -12.28 42.02 -5.47
CA ALA A 236 -12.55 42.86 -6.64
C ALA A 236 -11.44 42.63 -7.70
N PRO A 237 -11.66 42.91 -9.00
CA PRO A 237 -10.69 42.64 -10.06
C PRO A 237 -9.31 43.28 -9.84
N GLU A 238 -9.29 44.47 -9.24
CA GLU A 238 -8.07 45.25 -8.96
C GLU A 238 -7.45 44.94 -7.59
N SER A 239 -8.14 44.17 -6.74
CA SER A 239 -7.68 43.87 -5.40
C SER A 239 -6.65 42.74 -5.41
N THR A 240 -5.60 42.88 -4.59
CA THR A 240 -4.68 41.80 -4.24
C THR A 240 -5.26 40.87 -3.17
N ASP A 241 -6.40 41.20 -2.58
CA ASP A 241 -7.02 40.41 -1.52
C ASP A 241 -7.70 39.17 -2.11
N ILE A 242 -7.20 38.02 -1.68
CA ILE A 242 -7.72 36.71 -2.01
C ILE A 242 -8.49 36.19 -0.78
N VAL A 243 -9.78 35.91 -0.95
CA VAL A 243 -10.68 35.47 0.13
C VAL A 243 -10.98 33.98 -0.04
N LEU A 244 -10.76 33.19 1.01
CA LEU A 244 -11.18 31.79 1.06
C LEU A 244 -12.71 31.71 1.04
N ARG A 245 -13.26 30.98 0.08
CA ARG A 245 -14.71 30.77 -0.11
C ARG A 245 -15.19 29.44 0.44
N GLY A 246 -14.33 28.44 0.46
CA GLY A 246 -14.69 27.12 0.96
C GLY A 246 -13.56 26.11 0.81
N ARG A 247 -13.78 24.93 1.40
CA ARG A 247 -12.90 23.77 1.29
C ARG A 247 -13.75 22.52 1.10
N PHE A 248 -13.38 21.69 0.13
CA PHE A 248 -13.90 20.33 0.02
C PHE A 248 -12.81 19.36 0.42
N ARG A 249 -13.07 18.55 1.45
CA ARG A 249 -12.17 17.47 1.83
C ARG A 249 -12.16 16.40 0.74
N LEU A 250 -10.97 15.92 0.40
CA LEU A 250 -10.85 14.70 -0.37
C LEU A 250 -11.26 13.52 0.52
N ARG A 251 -11.83 12.49 -0.09
CA ARG A 251 -12.25 11.26 0.57
C ARG A 251 -11.54 10.08 -0.06
N SER A 252 -11.13 9.11 0.74
CA SER A 252 -10.84 7.79 0.18
C SER A 252 -12.13 7.14 -0.29
N ALA A 253 -12.06 6.22 -1.24
CA ALA A 253 -13.23 5.47 -1.72
C ALA A 253 -13.99 4.71 -0.61
N LEU A 254 -13.40 4.62 0.58
CA LEU A 254 -13.90 3.88 1.73
C LEU A 254 -14.65 4.74 2.78
N ASN A 255 -14.85 6.06 2.58
CA ASN A 255 -15.55 6.96 3.53
C ASN A 255 -16.60 7.94 2.95
#